data_AF-A0A961J9M0-F1
#
_entry.id   AF-A0A961J9M0-F1
#
_cell.length_a   1.000
_cell.length_b   1.000
_cell.length_c   1.000
_cell.angle_alpha   90.00
_cell.angle_beta   90.00
_cell.angle_gamma   90.00
#
_symmetry.space_group_name_H-M   'P 1'
#
loop_
_entity.id
_entity.type
_entity.pdbx_description
1 polymer ?
#
loop_
_entity_poly.entity_id
_entity_poly.type
_entity_poly.pdbx_seq_one_letter_code
_entity_poly.pdbx_strand_id
1 'polypeptide(L)'
;MDKAASRKRGIVFRVLTVLALVLLGAAYFQPGWWVSLTAPNYPEATFPQGIRILFHMDSVQNGCDIRSSTEVEETEALDCVHEMDTINHYVGMYPIASGGPVEKAFSPFLFGMIGVMALAFAAPGRKSRLAVSVAGYGAVAVWMTMAVWGDNGVGLHTTNYLKGMVVSLGQDSGDDVADQNLNPIVRALKESLAASEAAKTETLAATDDRAALIENLKANYEIDQSKLAADQRAPWTGSIMQVFRWHYAKSLARWFNEPERNDPLVATMTTVAQALYWAVLGVMLFAIFAAFSAKRIFYWVLILVPMAVPVGFLAEYAGWLWWYGHSLNAMGAFTLKPFMPTVFGDGKVAQFTTHSYPAIGFGLMLAASALFALAALIRRKQLKLAGAEAAAM
;
A
#
# COMPACT_ATOMS: atom_id res chain seq x y z
N MET A 1 6.32 47.61 0.92
CA MET A 1 6.98 46.28 0.92
C MET A 1 8.19 46.35 -0.01
N ASP A 2 9.37 45.94 0.44
CA ASP A 2 10.50 45.76 -0.48
C ASP A 2 10.17 44.62 -1.47
N LYS A 3 10.04 44.98 -2.75
CA LYS A 3 9.69 44.05 -3.84
C LYS A 3 10.77 42.98 -4.02
N ALA A 4 12.05 43.30 -3.79
CA ALA A 4 13.15 42.35 -3.89
C ALA A 4 13.08 41.29 -2.78
N ALA A 5 12.90 41.72 -1.53
CA ALA A 5 12.70 40.80 -0.40
C ALA A 5 11.46 39.91 -0.57
N SER A 6 10.36 40.44 -1.10
CA SER A 6 9.14 39.65 -1.38
C SER A 6 9.37 38.62 -2.49
N ARG A 7 10.04 39.00 -3.57
CA ARG A 7 10.43 38.08 -4.66
C ARG A 7 11.35 36.96 -4.13
N LYS A 8 12.35 37.29 -3.32
CA LYS A 8 13.26 36.31 -2.71
C LYS A 8 12.51 35.28 -1.88
N ARG A 9 11.61 35.71 -0.97
CA ARG A 9 10.77 34.78 -0.20
C ARG A 9 9.90 33.91 -1.10
N GLY A 10 9.37 34.50 -2.16
CA GLY A 10 8.62 33.81 -3.19
C GLY A 10 9.39 32.67 -3.84
N ILE A 11 10.68 32.86 -4.15
CA ILE A 11 11.52 31.82 -4.73
C ILE A 11 11.81 30.74 -3.68
N VAL A 12 12.21 31.14 -2.47
CA VAL A 12 12.61 30.21 -1.41
C VAL A 12 11.49 29.23 -1.05
N PHE A 13 10.26 29.70 -0.78
CA PHE A 13 9.19 28.78 -0.38
C PHE A 13 8.85 27.77 -1.49
N ARG A 14 8.93 28.20 -2.76
CA ARG A 14 8.66 27.33 -3.91
C ARG A 14 9.71 26.24 -4.05
N VAL A 15 10.98 26.60 -3.94
CA VAL A 15 12.09 25.64 -3.95
C VAL A 15 11.92 24.63 -2.83
N LEU A 16 11.63 25.08 -1.61
CA LEU A 16 11.37 24.18 -0.48
C LEU A 16 10.17 23.25 -0.73
N THR A 17 9.07 23.76 -1.29
CA THR A 17 7.90 22.93 -1.64
C THR A 17 8.23 21.89 -2.71
N VAL A 18 9.03 22.23 -3.72
CA VAL A 18 9.44 21.27 -4.77
C VAL A 18 10.40 20.23 -4.21
N LEU A 19 11.37 20.62 -3.38
CA LEU A 19 12.27 19.68 -2.71
C LEU A 19 11.50 18.71 -1.80
N ALA A 20 10.54 19.23 -1.02
CA ALA A 20 9.66 18.42 -0.19
C ALA A 20 8.85 17.42 -1.02
N LEU A 21 8.34 17.85 -2.18
CA LEU A 21 7.62 16.98 -3.10
C LEU A 21 8.51 15.88 -3.69
N VAL A 22 9.76 16.18 -4.03
CA VAL A 22 10.74 15.18 -4.49
C VAL A 22 11.00 14.14 -3.40
N LEU A 23 11.22 14.57 -2.16
CA LEU A 23 11.41 13.66 -1.03
C LEU A 23 10.16 12.79 -0.79
N LEU A 24 8.97 13.37 -0.87
CA LEU A 24 7.72 12.63 -0.72
C LEU A 24 7.50 11.63 -1.85
N GLY A 25 7.85 11.99 -3.08
CA GLY A 25 7.84 11.08 -4.22
C GLY A 25 8.83 9.92 -4.05
N ALA A 26 10.04 10.20 -3.57
CA ALA A 26 11.02 9.16 -3.25
C ALA A 26 10.53 8.25 -2.11
N ALA A 27 9.87 8.81 -1.09
CA ALA A 27 9.31 8.05 0.02
C ALA A 27 8.29 7.00 -0.41
N TYR A 28 7.50 7.28 -1.45
CA TYR A 28 6.48 6.35 -1.96
C TYR A 28 7.07 5.01 -2.43
N PHE A 29 8.26 5.05 -3.04
CA PHE A 29 8.94 3.87 -3.56
C PHE A 29 9.88 3.20 -2.55
N GLN A 30 9.88 3.67 -1.31
CA GLN A 30 10.73 3.14 -0.24
C GLN A 30 9.86 2.54 0.86
N PRO A 31 10.38 1.56 1.62
CA PRO A 31 9.66 1.05 2.78
C PRO A 31 9.45 2.19 3.79
N GLY A 32 8.22 2.38 4.25
CA GLY A 32 7.88 3.33 5.30
C GLY A 32 8.20 2.76 6.68
N TRP A 33 7.93 1.47 6.89
CA TRP A 33 8.13 0.80 8.16
C TRP A 33 8.61 -0.63 7.94
N TRP A 34 9.27 -1.22 8.93
CA TRP A 34 9.58 -2.64 8.92
C TRP A 34 9.15 -3.28 10.23
N VAL A 35 8.75 -4.54 10.14
CA VAL A 35 8.48 -5.40 11.29
C VAL A 35 9.30 -6.67 11.14
N SER A 36 9.85 -7.14 12.25
CA SER A 36 10.50 -8.44 12.32
C SER A 36 10.01 -9.22 13.54
N LEU A 37 9.84 -10.53 13.37
CA LEU A 37 9.62 -11.47 14.47
C LEU A 37 10.84 -12.36 14.67
N THR A 38 11.30 -12.47 15.92
CA THR A 38 12.34 -13.41 16.34
C THR A 38 11.79 -14.37 17.38
N ALA A 39 12.20 -15.64 17.31
CA ALA A 39 11.78 -16.66 18.27
C ALA A 39 12.81 -17.80 18.33
N PRO A 40 12.86 -18.60 19.40
CA PRO A 40 13.78 -19.74 19.52
C PRO A 40 13.67 -20.75 18.37
N ASN A 41 12.47 -20.91 17.80
CA ASN A 41 12.21 -21.84 16.69
C ASN A 41 12.64 -21.28 15.33
N TYR A 42 12.99 -20.00 15.26
CA TYR A 42 13.45 -19.30 14.06
C TYR A 42 14.89 -18.84 14.30
N PRO A 43 15.88 -19.73 14.17
CA PRO A 43 17.26 -19.46 14.58
C PRO A 43 17.91 -18.40 13.70
N GLU A 44 18.80 -17.59 14.29
CA GLU A 44 19.52 -16.51 13.61
C GLU A 44 20.35 -17.00 12.41
N ALA A 45 20.80 -18.25 12.41
CA ALA A 45 21.51 -18.86 11.27
C ALA A 45 20.63 -18.96 9.99
N THR A 46 19.31 -19.06 10.15
CA THR A 46 18.33 -19.13 9.05
C THR A 46 17.64 -17.78 8.84
N PHE A 47 17.32 -17.08 9.93
CA PHE A 47 16.65 -15.78 9.93
C PHE A 47 17.49 -14.74 10.69
N PRO A 48 18.60 -14.24 10.11
CA PRO A 48 19.54 -13.35 10.81
C PRO A 48 18.91 -12.01 11.23
N GLN A 49 17.87 -11.58 10.50
CA GLN A 49 17.09 -10.38 10.81
C GLN A 49 15.71 -10.72 11.35
N GLY A 50 15.47 -11.98 11.76
CA GLY A 50 14.14 -12.53 12.02
C GLY A 50 13.27 -12.64 10.78
N ILE A 51 11.99 -12.96 10.97
CA ILE A 51 10.98 -13.00 9.92
C ILE A 51 10.57 -11.57 9.61
N ARG A 52 11.23 -10.96 8.62
CA ARG A 52 11.13 -9.54 8.35
C ARG A 52 10.21 -9.24 7.18
N ILE A 53 9.31 -8.28 7.39
CA ILE A 53 8.43 -7.72 6.36
C ILE A 53 8.59 -6.21 6.27
N LEU A 54 8.35 -5.68 5.07
CA LEU A 54 8.50 -4.26 4.74
C LEU A 54 7.16 -3.66 4.33
N PHE A 55 6.72 -2.62 5.04
CA PHE A 55 5.49 -1.90 4.72
C PHE A 55 5.79 -0.77 3.75
N HIS A 56 5.27 -0.88 2.53
CA HIS A 56 5.26 0.17 1.52
C HIS A 56 3.87 0.82 1.44
N MET A 57 3.76 1.95 0.75
CA MET A 57 2.48 2.66 0.57
C MET A 57 1.44 1.87 -0.23
N ASP A 58 1.89 0.95 -1.07
CA ASP A 58 1.06 0.21 -2.02
C ASP A 58 1.15 -1.30 -1.86
N SER A 59 1.96 -1.80 -0.92
CA SER A 59 2.25 -3.22 -0.79
C SER A 59 2.91 -3.56 0.55
N VAL A 60 2.88 -4.84 0.92
CA VAL A 60 3.80 -5.40 1.92
C VAL A 60 4.74 -6.34 1.19
N GLN A 61 6.04 -6.18 1.43
CA GLN A 61 7.10 -6.86 0.69
C GLN A 61 7.95 -7.73 1.62
N ASN A 62 8.57 -8.75 1.02
CA ASN A 62 9.52 -9.60 1.70
C ASN A 62 10.74 -8.79 2.15
N GLY A 63 11.13 -8.93 3.42
CA GLY A 63 12.29 -8.26 4.01
C GLY A 63 13.44 -9.21 4.34
N CYS A 64 13.35 -10.47 3.96
CA CYS A 64 14.40 -11.46 4.14
C CYS A 64 15.35 -11.48 2.94
N ASP A 65 16.64 -11.60 3.22
CA ASP A 65 17.72 -11.61 2.24
C ASP A 65 18.15 -13.04 1.91
N ILE A 66 18.76 -13.25 0.74
CA ILE A 66 19.39 -14.53 0.38
C ILE A 66 20.49 -14.83 1.39
N ARG A 67 20.44 -16.00 2.04
CA ARG A 67 21.44 -16.38 3.03
C ARG A 67 22.65 -17.03 2.34
N SER A 68 23.84 -16.73 2.86
CA SER A 68 25.05 -17.49 2.58
C SER A 68 25.19 -18.60 3.62
N SER A 69 24.96 -19.86 3.25
CA SER A 69 25.21 -21.01 4.12
C SER A 69 26.36 -21.86 3.56
N THR A 70 27.19 -22.39 4.47
CA THR A 70 28.26 -23.35 4.15
C THR A 70 27.74 -24.76 3.84
N GLU A 71 26.48 -25.03 4.16
CA GLU A 71 25.85 -26.36 4.07
C GLU A 71 24.82 -26.45 2.94
N VAL A 72 24.18 -25.34 2.58
CA VAL A 72 23.14 -25.26 1.54
C VAL A 72 23.33 -23.98 0.73
N GLU A 73 23.47 -24.11 -0.58
CA GLU A 73 23.46 -22.96 -1.50
C GLU A 73 22.01 -22.57 -1.78
N GLU A 74 21.60 -21.38 -1.33
CA GLU A 74 20.27 -20.85 -1.60
C GLU A 74 20.33 -19.88 -2.78
N THR A 75 19.52 -20.16 -3.80
CA THR A 75 19.45 -19.35 -5.02
C THR A 75 18.42 -18.22 -4.91
N GLU A 76 17.51 -18.30 -3.92
CA GLU A 76 16.42 -17.36 -3.69
C GLU A 76 16.27 -17.07 -2.19
N ALA A 77 15.68 -15.93 -1.85
CA ALA A 77 15.48 -15.53 -0.46
C ALA A 77 14.23 -16.21 0.12
N LEU A 78 14.22 -16.49 1.43
CA LEU A 78 13.03 -17.01 2.11
C LEU A 78 11.87 -16.04 2.01
N ASP A 79 10.67 -16.56 1.78
CA ASP A 79 9.44 -15.76 1.80
C ASP A 79 8.98 -15.50 3.25
N CYS A 80 9.48 -14.40 3.82
CA CYS A 80 9.09 -14.01 5.17
C CYS A 80 7.68 -13.42 5.26
N VAL A 81 7.04 -13.08 4.14
CA VAL A 81 5.60 -12.74 4.14
C VAL A 81 4.78 -14.01 4.37
N HIS A 82 5.12 -15.10 3.66
CA HIS A 82 4.50 -16.41 3.88
C HIS A 82 4.67 -16.88 5.32
N GLU A 83 5.90 -16.85 5.86
CA GLU A 83 6.15 -17.26 7.26
C GLU A 83 5.38 -16.41 8.27
N MET A 84 5.34 -15.09 8.07
CA MET A 84 4.55 -14.19 8.91
C MET A 84 3.06 -14.54 8.87
N ASP A 85 2.52 -14.81 7.69
CA ASP A 85 1.12 -15.16 7.52
C ASP A 85 0.78 -16.52 8.12
N THR A 86 1.69 -17.49 8.02
CA THR A 86 1.57 -18.80 8.69
C THR A 86 1.50 -18.60 10.20
N ILE A 87 2.38 -17.79 10.80
CA ILE A 87 2.32 -17.46 12.23
C ILE A 87 1.01 -16.76 12.58
N ASN A 88 0.58 -15.78 11.77
CA ASN A 88 -0.68 -15.08 11.97
C ASN A 88 -1.86 -16.04 12.01
N HIS A 89 -1.93 -16.98 11.06
CA HIS A 89 -2.96 -18.00 11.03
C HIS A 89 -3.00 -18.81 12.35
N TYR A 90 -1.84 -19.27 12.85
CA TYR A 90 -1.76 -20.03 14.10
C TYR A 90 -2.29 -19.26 15.32
N VAL A 91 -2.15 -17.94 15.35
CA VAL A 91 -2.65 -17.09 16.46
C VAL A 91 -4.03 -16.48 16.19
N GLY A 92 -4.69 -16.86 15.09
CA GLY A 92 -6.00 -16.36 14.71
C GLY A 92 -6.00 -15.02 13.98
N MET A 93 -4.85 -14.46 13.60
CA MET A 93 -4.76 -13.26 12.78
C MET A 93 -4.95 -13.58 11.29
N TYR A 94 -5.64 -12.70 10.56
CA TYR A 94 -5.76 -12.79 9.10
C TYR A 94 -4.40 -12.59 8.39
N PRO A 95 -4.25 -13.04 7.12
CA PRO A 95 -3.07 -12.71 6.32
C PRO A 95 -2.82 -11.21 6.27
N ILE A 96 -1.55 -10.81 6.25
CA ILE A 96 -1.05 -9.44 6.20
C ILE A 96 -1.65 -8.66 5.02
N ALA A 97 -1.96 -9.34 3.92
CA ALA A 97 -2.62 -8.75 2.75
C ALA A 97 -4.01 -8.16 3.05
N SER A 98 -4.69 -8.68 4.08
CA SER A 98 -6.03 -8.23 4.50
C SER A 98 -6.03 -6.86 5.18
N GLY A 99 -4.85 -6.34 5.52
CA GLY A 99 -4.68 -5.04 6.17
C GLY A 99 -4.41 -3.93 5.16
N GLY A 100 -5.02 -2.77 5.37
CA GLY A 100 -4.90 -1.60 4.50
C GLY A 100 -5.31 -1.83 3.05
N PRO A 101 -6.33 -2.67 2.72
CA PRO A 101 -6.55 -3.07 1.35
C PRO A 101 -6.99 -1.87 0.49
N VAL A 102 -7.78 -0.95 1.07
CA VAL A 102 -8.27 0.25 0.37
C VAL A 102 -7.13 1.23 0.18
N GLU A 103 -6.35 1.46 1.23
CA GLU A 103 -5.27 2.43 1.25
C GLU A 103 -4.16 2.04 0.28
N LYS A 104 -3.76 0.76 0.24
CA LYS A 104 -2.82 0.24 -0.76
C LYS A 104 -3.32 0.44 -2.19
N ALA A 105 -4.62 0.21 -2.45
CA ALA A 105 -5.23 0.34 -3.77
C ALA A 105 -5.44 1.80 -4.22
N PHE A 106 -5.57 2.74 -3.27
CA PHE A 106 -5.79 4.16 -3.57
C PHE A 106 -4.54 5.03 -3.42
N SER A 107 -3.48 4.52 -2.78
CA SER A 107 -2.27 5.29 -2.47
C SER A 107 -1.64 6.00 -3.66
N PRO A 108 -1.51 5.44 -4.89
CA PRO A 108 -0.89 6.19 -5.98
C PRO A 108 -1.71 7.42 -6.38
N PHE A 109 -3.04 7.33 -6.35
CA PHE A 109 -3.92 8.45 -6.66
C PHE A 109 -3.91 9.50 -5.56
N LEU A 110 -3.86 9.07 -4.29
CA LEU A 110 -3.73 9.97 -3.14
C LEU A 110 -2.41 10.75 -3.18
N PHE A 111 -1.29 10.07 -3.46
CA PHE A 111 0.01 10.73 -3.61
C PHE A 111 0.05 11.63 -4.84
N GLY A 112 -0.57 11.24 -5.96
CA GLY A 112 -0.76 12.10 -7.13
C GLY A 112 -1.53 13.38 -6.79
N MET A 113 -2.65 13.26 -6.07
CA MET A 113 -3.44 14.40 -5.58
C MET A 113 -2.62 15.30 -4.66
N ILE A 114 -1.90 14.73 -3.70
CA ILE A 114 -1.03 15.45 -2.76
C ILE A 114 0.09 16.18 -3.51
N GLY A 115 0.64 15.57 -4.56
CA GLY A 115 1.60 16.22 -5.44
C GLY A 115 1.04 17.45 -6.13
N VAL A 116 -0.18 17.36 -6.68
CA VAL A 116 -0.87 18.51 -7.28
C VAL A 116 -1.17 19.59 -6.22
N MET A 117 -1.53 19.22 -4.98
CA MET A 117 -1.72 20.17 -3.88
C MET A 117 -0.44 20.98 -3.61
N ALA A 118 0.70 20.30 -3.48
CA ALA A 118 1.99 20.95 -3.26
C ALA A 118 2.39 21.85 -4.45
N LEU A 119 2.20 21.40 -5.69
CA LEU A 119 2.48 22.20 -6.88
C LEU A 119 1.57 23.43 -6.99
N ALA A 120 0.27 23.28 -6.70
CA ALA A 120 -0.67 24.39 -6.67
C ALA A 120 -0.32 25.41 -5.57
N PHE A 121 0.15 24.94 -4.41
CA PHE A 121 0.65 25.81 -3.35
C PHE A 121 1.88 26.63 -3.80
N ALA A 122 2.81 25.99 -4.54
CA ALA A 122 4.01 26.61 -5.08
C ALA A 122 3.73 27.55 -6.28
N ALA A 123 2.64 27.34 -7.02
CA ALA A 123 2.37 28.05 -8.26
C ALA A 123 2.32 29.60 -8.11
N PRO A 124 2.93 30.36 -9.05
CA PRO A 124 2.96 31.82 -8.98
C PRO A 124 1.64 32.47 -9.43
N GLY A 125 0.97 33.17 -8.51
CA GLY A 125 -0.22 33.93 -8.81
C GLY A 125 -1.45 33.07 -9.09
N ARG A 126 -2.62 33.71 -9.14
CA ARG A 126 -3.91 33.01 -9.24
C ARG A 126 -4.06 32.19 -10.53
N LYS A 127 -3.65 32.73 -11.69
CA LYS A 127 -3.84 32.06 -12.99
C LYS A 127 -3.07 30.75 -13.08
N SER A 128 -1.77 30.77 -12.77
CA SER A 128 -0.94 29.56 -12.78
C SER A 128 -1.41 28.55 -11.75
N ARG A 129 -1.76 29.00 -10.54
CA ARG A 129 -2.28 28.13 -9.48
C ARG A 129 -3.55 27.40 -9.90
N LEU A 130 -4.52 28.11 -10.48
CA LEU A 130 -5.75 27.49 -11.00
C LEU A 130 -5.47 26.56 -12.18
N ALA A 131 -4.56 26.93 -13.10
CA ALA A 131 -4.18 26.08 -14.22
C ALA A 131 -3.57 24.75 -13.74
N VAL A 132 -2.62 24.81 -12.79
CA VAL A 132 -2.00 23.63 -12.18
C VAL A 132 -3.04 22.78 -11.45
N SER A 133 -3.94 23.39 -10.67
CA SER A 133 -4.99 22.66 -9.97
C SER A 133 -5.94 21.96 -10.95
N VAL A 134 -6.50 22.67 -11.92
CA VAL A 134 -7.49 22.09 -12.85
C VAL A 134 -6.85 21.00 -13.70
N ALA A 135 -5.67 21.25 -14.29
CA ALA A 135 -4.99 20.26 -15.12
C ALA A 135 -4.51 19.06 -14.30
N GLY A 136 -3.89 19.30 -13.14
CA GLY A 136 -3.33 18.26 -12.29
C GLY A 136 -4.41 17.37 -11.68
N TYR A 137 -5.42 17.96 -11.03
CA TYR A 137 -6.51 17.16 -10.45
C TYR A 137 -7.36 16.50 -11.52
N GLY A 138 -7.56 17.15 -12.67
CA GLY A 138 -8.22 16.52 -13.82
C GLY A 138 -7.47 15.27 -14.30
N ALA A 139 -6.14 15.36 -14.43
CA ALA A 139 -5.32 14.21 -14.82
C ALA A 139 -5.40 13.06 -13.78
N VAL A 140 -5.29 13.37 -12.49
CA VAL A 140 -5.40 12.34 -11.43
C VAL A 140 -6.82 11.75 -11.39
N ALA A 141 -7.87 12.56 -11.53
CA ALA A 141 -9.25 12.07 -11.56
C ALA A 141 -9.51 11.14 -12.76
N VAL A 142 -9.02 11.49 -13.96
CA VAL A 142 -9.13 10.65 -15.15
C VAL A 142 -8.36 9.35 -14.95
N TRP A 143 -7.10 9.42 -14.50
CA TRP A 143 -6.28 8.24 -14.24
C TRP A 143 -6.92 7.31 -13.19
N MET A 144 -7.37 7.85 -12.07
CA MET A 144 -8.06 7.12 -11.02
C MET A 144 -9.36 6.48 -11.54
N THR A 145 -10.16 7.20 -12.31
CA THR A 145 -11.42 6.67 -12.86
C THR A 145 -11.17 5.51 -13.82
N MET A 146 -10.21 5.68 -14.74
CA MET A 146 -9.82 4.63 -15.69
C MET A 146 -9.27 3.39 -14.96
N ALA A 147 -8.49 3.59 -13.90
CA ALA A 147 -7.90 2.48 -13.15
C ALA A 147 -8.94 1.76 -12.26
N VAL A 148 -9.82 2.51 -11.58
CA VAL A 148 -10.80 1.94 -10.64
C VAL A 148 -11.95 1.22 -11.34
N TRP A 149 -12.43 1.79 -12.45
CA TRP A 149 -13.66 1.34 -13.11
C TRP A 149 -13.46 0.85 -14.55
N GLY A 150 -12.37 1.22 -15.20
CA GLY A 150 -12.10 0.86 -16.60
C GLY A 150 -11.56 -0.56 -16.77
N ASP A 151 -11.68 -1.05 -18.01
CA ASP A 151 -11.07 -2.31 -18.42
C ASP A 151 -9.54 -2.23 -18.34
N ASN A 152 -8.92 -3.32 -17.89
CA ASN A 152 -7.49 -3.41 -17.60
C ASN A 152 -6.98 -2.31 -16.66
N GLY A 153 -7.82 -1.87 -15.71
CA GLY A 153 -7.48 -0.84 -14.74
C GLY A 153 -6.26 -1.19 -13.86
N VAL A 154 -6.02 -2.46 -13.56
CA VAL A 154 -4.79 -2.93 -12.88
C VAL A 154 -3.51 -2.64 -13.69
N GLY A 155 -3.62 -2.56 -15.02
CA GLY A 155 -2.55 -2.11 -15.92
C GLY A 155 -2.20 -0.62 -15.78
N LEU A 156 -3.02 0.16 -15.05
CA LEU A 156 -2.75 1.56 -14.71
C LEU A 156 -2.26 1.74 -13.25
N HIS A 157 -2.02 0.64 -12.53
CA HIS A 157 -1.53 0.66 -11.15
C HIS A 157 -0.02 0.37 -11.04
N THR A 158 0.57 0.54 -9.86
CA THR A 158 2.01 0.30 -9.61
C THR A 158 2.38 -1.19 -9.69
N THR A 159 3.61 -1.48 -10.11
CA THR A 159 4.15 -2.86 -10.13
C THR A 159 4.17 -3.48 -8.74
N ASN A 160 4.54 -2.71 -7.71
CA ASN A 160 4.62 -3.19 -6.33
C ASN A 160 3.27 -3.65 -5.78
N TYR A 161 2.18 -2.94 -6.10
CA TYR A 161 0.83 -3.39 -5.76
C TYR A 161 0.51 -4.73 -6.42
N LEU A 162 0.76 -4.87 -7.72
CA LEU A 162 0.52 -6.13 -8.44
C LEU A 162 1.33 -7.29 -7.86
N LYS A 163 2.61 -7.06 -7.58
CA LYS A 163 3.47 -8.04 -6.89
C LYS A 163 2.90 -8.45 -5.54
N GLY A 164 2.53 -7.47 -4.70
CA GLY A 164 1.93 -7.73 -3.40
C GLY A 164 0.64 -8.55 -3.49
N MET A 165 -0.20 -8.29 -4.50
CA MET A 165 -1.42 -9.05 -4.76
C MET A 165 -1.10 -10.49 -5.18
N VAL A 166 -0.12 -10.70 -6.07
CA VAL A 166 0.30 -12.05 -6.51
C VAL A 166 0.91 -12.83 -5.34
N VAL A 167 1.86 -12.25 -4.60
CA VAL A 167 2.53 -12.90 -3.47
C VAL A 167 1.52 -13.35 -2.41
N SER A 168 0.51 -12.52 -2.13
CA SER A 168 -0.48 -12.81 -1.08
C SER A 168 -1.54 -13.85 -1.44
N LEU A 169 -1.73 -14.16 -2.72
CA LEU A 169 -2.54 -15.32 -3.12
C LEU A 169 -1.93 -16.64 -2.61
N GLY A 170 -0.64 -16.59 -2.23
CA GLY A 170 0.09 -17.73 -1.74
C GLY A 170 0.70 -18.53 -2.86
N GLN A 171 1.80 -19.19 -2.51
CA GLN A 171 2.11 -20.47 -3.11
C GLN A 171 1.05 -21.42 -2.56
N ASP A 172 0.10 -21.85 -3.38
CA ASP A 172 -0.39 -23.22 -3.20
C ASP A 172 0.83 -24.07 -3.58
N SER A 173 1.68 -24.34 -2.59
CA SER A 173 2.78 -25.27 -2.72
C SER A 173 2.14 -26.64 -2.94
N GLY A 174 1.79 -26.93 -4.18
CA GLY A 174 2.01 -28.25 -4.70
C GLY A 174 3.49 -28.49 -4.54
N ASP A 175 3.89 -29.01 -3.36
CA ASP A 175 5.27 -29.32 -3.04
C ASP A 175 5.88 -30.00 -4.26
N ASP A 176 6.97 -29.42 -4.79
CA ASP A 176 7.80 -30.10 -5.76
C ASP A 176 8.58 -31.21 -5.04
N VAL A 177 7.84 -32.22 -4.58
CA VAL A 177 8.40 -33.52 -4.28
C VAL A 177 8.94 -34.04 -5.60
N ALA A 178 10.27 -34.14 -5.70
CA ALA A 178 10.94 -34.73 -6.83
C ALA A 178 10.30 -36.10 -7.15
N ASP A 179 9.88 -36.30 -8.41
CA ASP A 179 9.09 -37.44 -8.90
C ASP A 179 9.63 -38.83 -8.51
N GLN A 180 10.90 -38.89 -8.16
CA GLN A 180 11.66 -40.12 -7.94
C GLN A 180 11.16 -40.91 -6.72
N ASN A 181 10.42 -40.30 -5.78
CA ASN A 181 9.94 -40.95 -4.55
C ASN A 181 8.41 -41.03 -4.38
N LEU A 182 7.62 -40.63 -5.37
CA LEU A 182 6.15 -40.62 -5.26
C LEU A 182 5.52 -41.95 -5.67
N ASN A 183 4.58 -42.43 -4.87
CA ASN A 183 3.71 -43.57 -5.17
C ASN A 183 2.91 -43.32 -6.47
N PRO A 184 2.71 -44.31 -7.35
CA PRO A 184 2.00 -44.16 -8.63
C PRO A 184 0.66 -43.41 -8.57
N ILE A 185 -0.11 -43.57 -7.48
CA ILE A 185 -1.39 -42.89 -7.29
C ILE A 185 -1.18 -41.39 -7.01
N VAL A 186 -0.16 -41.05 -6.21
CA VAL A 186 0.18 -39.65 -5.91
C VAL A 186 0.75 -38.96 -7.14
N ARG A 187 1.45 -39.70 -8.01
CA ARG A 187 1.95 -39.20 -9.29
C ARG A 187 0.82 -38.91 -10.28
N ALA A 188 -0.14 -39.82 -10.42
CA ALA A 188 -1.32 -39.60 -11.25
C ALA A 188 -2.20 -38.45 -10.71
N LEU A 189 -2.30 -38.32 -9.38
CA LEU A 189 -2.97 -37.19 -8.74
C LEU A 189 -2.21 -35.88 -9.01
N LYS A 190 -0.89 -35.87 -8.87
CA LYS A 190 0.00 -34.73 -9.17
C LYS A 190 -0.06 -34.35 -10.65
N GLU A 191 -0.10 -35.30 -11.58
CA GLU A 191 -0.28 -35.04 -13.02
C GLU A 191 -1.67 -34.46 -13.32
N SER A 192 -2.72 -34.94 -12.64
CA SER A 192 -4.07 -34.40 -12.78
C SER A 192 -4.23 -33.00 -12.16
N LEU A 193 -3.47 -32.70 -11.10
CA LEU A 193 -3.40 -31.39 -10.45
C LEU A 193 -2.46 -30.44 -11.21
N ALA A 194 -1.36 -30.93 -11.78
CA ALA A 194 -0.43 -30.16 -12.61
C ALA A 194 -1.06 -29.73 -13.93
N ALA A 195 -2.06 -30.46 -14.43
CA ALA A 195 -2.91 -29.99 -15.52
C ALA A 195 -3.76 -28.75 -15.14
N SER A 196 -3.86 -28.44 -13.84
CA SER A 196 -4.49 -27.23 -13.28
C SER A 196 -3.49 -26.29 -12.58
N GLU A 197 -2.26 -26.71 -12.32
CA GLU A 197 -1.23 -25.99 -11.56
C GLU A 197 0.15 -26.17 -12.20
N ALA A 198 0.59 -25.24 -13.07
CA ALA A 198 2.01 -24.95 -13.30
C ALA A 198 2.22 -23.82 -14.32
N ALA A 199 2.00 -22.58 -13.90
CA ALA A 199 2.89 -21.50 -14.29
C ALA A 199 3.50 -20.96 -12.99
N LYS A 200 4.75 -21.34 -12.74
CA LYS A 200 5.57 -21.05 -11.55
C LYS A 200 5.29 -19.68 -10.94
N THR A 201 4.60 -19.65 -9.80
CA THR A 201 4.28 -18.44 -9.04
C THR A 201 5.54 -17.83 -8.39
N GLU A 202 6.58 -18.63 -8.09
CA GLU A 202 7.87 -18.14 -7.54
C GLU A 202 8.66 -17.29 -8.54
N THR A 203 8.72 -17.70 -9.81
CA THR A 203 9.41 -16.93 -10.86
C THR A 203 8.67 -15.62 -11.20
N LEU A 204 7.38 -15.53 -10.85
CA LEU A 204 6.53 -14.36 -11.04
C LEU A 204 6.56 -13.40 -9.83
N ALA A 205 6.81 -13.87 -8.61
CA ALA A 205 7.01 -12.99 -7.45
C ALA A 205 8.29 -12.15 -7.57
N ALA A 206 9.33 -12.71 -8.21
CA ALA A 206 10.58 -12.02 -8.50
C ALA A 206 10.53 -11.13 -9.76
N THR A 207 9.56 -11.33 -10.67
CA THR A 207 9.52 -10.59 -11.95
C THR A 207 8.95 -9.18 -11.80
N ASP A 208 9.63 -8.19 -12.39
CA ASP A 208 9.08 -6.84 -12.60
C ASP A 208 8.15 -6.77 -13.83
N ASP A 209 7.93 -7.90 -14.52
CA ASP A 209 7.04 -7.96 -15.67
C ASP A 209 5.57 -7.86 -15.27
N ARG A 210 5.01 -6.66 -15.48
CA ARG A 210 3.61 -6.33 -15.17
C ARG A 210 2.63 -7.16 -15.97
N ALA A 211 2.95 -7.56 -17.22
CA ALA A 211 2.04 -8.36 -18.02
C ALA A 211 1.87 -9.75 -17.40
N ALA A 212 2.99 -10.36 -17.01
CA ALA A 212 3.01 -11.65 -16.36
C ALA A 212 2.29 -11.65 -15.00
N LEU A 213 2.46 -10.59 -14.20
CA LEU A 213 1.72 -10.40 -12.94
C LEU A 213 0.19 -10.30 -13.16
N ILE A 214 -0.24 -9.54 -14.17
CA ILE A 214 -1.67 -9.39 -14.49
C ILE A 214 -2.25 -10.70 -15.02
N GLU A 215 -1.51 -11.41 -15.86
CA GLU A 215 -1.91 -12.72 -16.37
C GLU A 215 -2.09 -13.74 -15.23
N ASN A 216 -1.19 -13.75 -14.26
CA ASN A 216 -1.32 -14.59 -13.06
C ASN A 216 -2.59 -14.27 -12.25
N LEU A 217 -2.88 -12.99 -12.01
CA LEU A 217 -4.09 -12.56 -11.30
C LEU A 217 -5.35 -12.96 -12.08
N LYS A 218 -5.34 -12.78 -13.40
CA LYS A 218 -6.45 -13.16 -14.28
C LYS A 218 -6.69 -14.67 -14.26
N ALA A 219 -5.65 -15.49 -14.40
CA ALA A 219 -5.77 -16.94 -14.38
C ALA A 219 -6.37 -17.43 -13.06
N ASN A 220 -5.88 -16.91 -11.93
CA ASN A 220 -6.42 -17.21 -10.61
C ASN A 220 -7.90 -16.81 -10.45
N TYR A 221 -8.27 -15.63 -10.97
CA TYR A 221 -9.65 -15.18 -10.98
C TYR A 221 -10.55 -16.11 -11.80
N GLU A 222 -10.12 -16.49 -13.00
CA GLU A 222 -10.88 -17.37 -13.90
C GLU A 222 -11.06 -18.77 -13.31
N ILE A 223 -10.04 -19.31 -12.62
CA ILE A 223 -10.16 -20.55 -11.86
C ILE A 223 -11.27 -20.44 -10.81
N ASP A 224 -11.30 -19.36 -10.03
CA ASP A 224 -12.35 -19.17 -9.02
C ASP A 224 -13.73 -18.96 -9.64
N GLN A 225 -13.84 -18.24 -10.75
CA GLN A 225 -15.09 -18.11 -11.51
C GLN A 225 -15.58 -19.46 -12.05
N SER A 226 -14.67 -20.36 -12.44
CA SER A 226 -15.04 -21.69 -12.96
C SER A 226 -15.76 -22.55 -11.93
N LYS A 227 -15.47 -22.34 -10.64
CA LYS A 227 -16.10 -23.03 -9.50
C LYS A 227 -17.53 -22.56 -9.22
N LEU A 228 -17.93 -21.40 -9.76
CA LEU A 228 -19.26 -20.83 -9.56
C LEU A 228 -20.28 -21.37 -10.57
N ALA A 229 -21.56 -21.32 -10.19
CA ALA A 229 -22.68 -21.56 -11.11
C ALA A 229 -22.69 -20.52 -12.24
N ALA A 230 -23.14 -20.90 -13.43
CA ALA A 230 -23.00 -20.08 -14.64
C ALA A 230 -23.63 -18.68 -14.54
N ASP A 231 -24.70 -18.54 -13.75
CA ASP A 231 -25.41 -17.29 -13.47
C ASP A 231 -24.69 -16.37 -12.46
N GLN A 232 -23.72 -16.91 -11.71
CA GLN A 232 -22.93 -16.18 -10.72
C GLN A 232 -21.55 -15.77 -11.26
N ARG A 233 -21.17 -16.23 -12.44
CA ARG A 233 -19.86 -15.93 -13.07
C ARG A 233 -19.83 -14.49 -13.57
N ALA A 234 -18.71 -13.82 -13.35
CA ALA A 234 -18.40 -12.53 -13.93
C ALA A 234 -17.15 -12.62 -14.81
N PRO A 235 -17.13 -11.98 -16.00
CA PRO A 235 -15.95 -11.96 -16.85
C PRO A 235 -14.85 -11.10 -16.22
N TRP A 236 -13.60 -11.41 -16.53
CA TRP A 236 -12.46 -10.56 -16.17
C TRP A 236 -12.54 -9.22 -16.90
N THR A 237 -12.64 -8.13 -16.14
CA THR A 237 -12.45 -6.75 -16.64
C THR A 237 -11.06 -6.24 -16.29
N GLY A 238 -10.49 -6.71 -15.16
CA GLY A 238 -9.21 -6.24 -14.65
C GLY A 238 -9.28 -4.82 -14.09
N SER A 239 -10.47 -4.30 -13.78
CA SER A 239 -10.59 -3.04 -13.03
C SER A 239 -10.05 -3.21 -11.61
N ILE A 240 -9.49 -2.16 -11.01
CA ILE A 240 -9.00 -2.25 -9.62
C ILE A 240 -10.13 -2.68 -8.70
N MET A 241 -11.36 -2.19 -8.89
CA MET A 241 -12.50 -2.55 -8.03
C MET A 241 -12.83 -4.06 -8.10
N GLN A 242 -12.75 -4.67 -9.30
CA GLN A 242 -12.97 -6.11 -9.44
C GLN A 242 -11.88 -6.90 -8.72
N VAL A 243 -10.62 -6.58 -9.02
CA VAL A 243 -9.46 -7.31 -8.48
C VAL A 243 -9.35 -7.14 -6.98
N PHE A 244 -9.52 -5.91 -6.48
CA PHE A 244 -9.55 -5.59 -5.05
C PHE A 244 -10.60 -6.42 -4.31
N ARG A 245 -11.86 -6.42 -4.78
CA ARG A 245 -12.95 -7.12 -4.09
C ARG A 245 -12.72 -8.63 -4.06
N TRP A 246 -12.34 -9.21 -5.19
CA TRP A 246 -12.07 -10.65 -5.29
C TRP A 246 -10.87 -11.05 -4.42
N HIS A 247 -9.76 -10.33 -4.54
CA HIS A 247 -8.53 -10.65 -3.82
C HIS A 247 -8.69 -10.47 -2.31
N TYR A 248 -9.40 -9.44 -1.85
CA TYR A 248 -9.67 -9.25 -0.43
C TYR A 248 -10.53 -10.39 0.14
N ALA A 249 -11.56 -10.81 -0.58
CA ALA A 249 -12.36 -11.98 -0.20
C ALA A 249 -11.50 -13.25 -0.12
N LYS A 250 -10.64 -13.48 -1.13
CA LYS A 250 -9.73 -14.62 -1.18
C LYS A 250 -8.71 -14.60 -0.04
N SER A 251 -8.16 -13.43 0.28
CA SER A 251 -7.22 -13.24 1.39
C SER A 251 -7.87 -13.60 2.73
N LEU A 252 -9.06 -13.07 3.01
CA LEU A 252 -9.78 -13.38 4.26
C LEU A 252 -10.11 -14.87 4.39
N ALA A 253 -10.50 -15.51 3.28
CA ALA A 253 -10.90 -16.91 3.25
C ALA A 253 -9.74 -17.91 3.18
N ARG A 254 -8.49 -17.46 2.96
CA ARG A 254 -7.33 -18.33 2.69
C ARG A 254 -7.14 -19.41 3.75
N TRP A 255 -7.24 -19.03 5.02
CA TRP A 255 -7.20 -19.99 6.14
C TRP A 255 -8.46 -20.00 6.99
N PHE A 256 -9.26 -18.94 6.95
CA PHE A 256 -10.48 -18.81 7.74
C PHE A 256 -11.68 -18.69 6.80
N ASN A 257 -12.11 -19.81 6.21
CA ASN A 257 -13.22 -19.83 5.27
C ASN A 257 -14.59 -19.79 5.98
N GLU A 258 -14.95 -18.62 6.51
CA GLU A 258 -16.22 -18.36 7.19
C GLU A 258 -17.00 -17.25 6.47
N PRO A 259 -17.81 -17.59 5.44
CA PRO A 259 -18.53 -16.58 4.64
C PRO A 259 -19.40 -15.64 5.48
N GLU A 260 -20.05 -16.15 6.54
CA GLU A 260 -20.88 -15.35 7.45
C GLU A 260 -20.11 -14.21 8.13
N ARG A 261 -18.79 -14.39 8.34
CA ARG A 261 -17.90 -13.39 8.92
C ARG A 261 -17.16 -12.58 7.85
N ASN A 262 -16.75 -13.23 6.76
CA ASN A 262 -15.90 -12.63 5.73
C ASN A 262 -16.70 -11.74 4.77
N ASP A 263 -17.89 -12.15 4.33
CA ASP A 263 -18.68 -11.41 3.34
C ASP A 263 -19.08 -10.01 3.84
N PRO A 264 -19.48 -9.80 5.10
CA PRO A 264 -19.70 -8.46 5.65
C PRO A 264 -18.45 -7.57 5.63
N LEU A 265 -17.26 -8.14 5.86
CA LEU A 265 -15.99 -7.39 5.78
C LEU A 265 -15.70 -6.97 4.35
N VAL A 266 -15.88 -7.88 3.38
CA VAL A 266 -15.73 -7.58 1.95
C VAL A 266 -16.70 -6.50 1.50
N ALA A 267 -17.98 -6.58 1.91
CA ALA A 267 -18.98 -5.58 1.60
C ALA A 267 -18.64 -4.21 2.22
N THR A 268 -18.16 -4.21 3.46
CA THR A 268 -17.71 -2.99 4.16
C THR A 268 -16.54 -2.35 3.42
N MET A 269 -15.48 -3.12 3.11
CA MET A 269 -14.30 -2.59 2.42
C MET A 269 -14.60 -2.15 0.99
N THR A 270 -15.52 -2.83 0.29
CA THR A 270 -16.02 -2.39 -1.01
C THR A 270 -16.74 -1.05 -0.91
N THR A 271 -17.60 -0.89 0.11
CA THR A 271 -18.31 0.37 0.36
C THR A 271 -17.34 1.50 0.72
N VAL A 272 -16.35 1.22 1.58
CA VAL A 272 -15.29 2.17 1.94
C VAL A 272 -14.49 2.59 0.71
N ALA A 273 -14.10 1.66 -0.16
CA ALA A 273 -13.38 1.97 -1.41
C ALA A 273 -14.21 2.88 -2.34
N GLN A 274 -15.50 2.61 -2.49
CA GLN A 274 -16.41 3.45 -3.29
C GLN A 274 -16.60 4.85 -2.66
N ALA A 275 -16.79 4.90 -1.34
CA ALA A 275 -16.92 6.16 -0.62
C ALA A 275 -15.62 7.00 -0.73
N LEU A 276 -14.46 6.34 -0.60
CA LEU A 276 -13.16 6.99 -0.76
C LEU A 276 -12.98 7.55 -2.17
N TYR A 277 -13.33 6.79 -3.21
CA TYR A 277 -13.30 7.27 -4.60
C TYR A 277 -14.05 8.61 -4.75
N TRP A 278 -15.30 8.68 -4.28
CA TRP A 278 -16.09 9.91 -4.35
C TRP A 278 -15.55 11.02 -3.44
N ALA A 279 -15.06 10.66 -2.25
CA ALA A 279 -14.45 11.61 -1.33
C ALA A 279 -13.19 12.25 -1.94
N VAL A 280 -12.33 11.47 -2.60
CA VAL A 280 -11.13 11.96 -3.28
C VAL A 280 -11.50 12.94 -4.40
N LEU A 281 -12.50 12.63 -5.22
CA LEU A 281 -13.01 13.56 -6.24
C LEU A 281 -13.56 14.85 -5.61
N GLY A 282 -14.31 14.73 -4.51
CA GLY A 282 -14.80 15.88 -3.74
C GLY A 282 -13.67 16.75 -3.18
N VAL A 283 -12.62 16.13 -2.63
CA VAL A 283 -11.43 16.81 -2.12
C VAL A 283 -10.68 17.51 -3.24
N MET A 284 -10.56 16.91 -4.42
CA MET A 284 -9.96 17.56 -5.60
C MET A 284 -10.73 18.80 -6.02
N LEU A 285 -12.06 18.72 -6.12
CA LEU A 285 -12.92 19.88 -6.43
C LEU A 285 -12.78 20.97 -5.37
N PHE A 286 -12.76 20.58 -4.09
CA PHE A 286 -12.52 21.51 -2.99
C PHE A 286 -11.12 22.13 -3.04
N ALA A 287 -10.09 21.37 -3.45
CA ALA A 287 -8.74 21.87 -3.58
C ALA A 287 -8.61 22.87 -4.74
N ILE A 288 -9.34 22.67 -5.86
CA ILE A 288 -9.49 23.68 -6.92
C ILE A 288 -10.11 24.95 -6.34
N PHE A 289 -11.19 24.82 -5.55
CA PHE A 289 -11.80 25.95 -4.86
C PHE A 289 -10.82 26.66 -3.89
N ALA A 290 -10.07 25.91 -3.09
CA ALA A 290 -9.06 26.42 -2.17
C ALA A 290 -7.94 27.19 -2.91
N ALA A 291 -7.60 26.75 -4.12
CA ALA A 291 -6.62 27.37 -5.00
C ALA A 291 -7.06 28.74 -5.55
N PHE A 292 -8.30 29.19 -5.40
CA PHE A 292 -8.74 30.49 -5.92
C PHE A 292 -8.07 31.70 -5.25
N SER A 293 -7.82 31.65 -3.94
CA SER A 293 -7.36 32.83 -3.19
C SER A 293 -6.42 32.47 -2.05
N ALA A 294 -5.17 32.95 -2.14
CA ALA A 294 -4.16 32.77 -1.11
C ALA A 294 -4.45 33.51 0.22
N LYS A 295 -5.46 34.40 0.25
CA LYS A 295 -5.90 35.08 1.47
C LYS A 295 -6.86 34.24 2.31
N ARG A 296 -7.57 33.29 1.71
CA ARG A 296 -8.58 32.49 2.42
C ARG A 296 -7.91 31.40 3.24
N ILE A 297 -8.55 31.03 4.35
CA ILE A 297 -8.07 29.95 5.22
C ILE A 297 -7.93 28.62 4.46
N PHE A 298 -8.82 28.36 3.48
CA PHE A 298 -8.82 27.14 2.69
C PHE A 298 -7.55 26.93 1.86
N TYR A 299 -6.86 28.00 1.45
CA TYR A 299 -5.59 27.88 0.71
C TYR A 299 -4.55 27.04 1.46
N TRP A 300 -4.57 27.08 2.79
CA TRP A 300 -3.64 26.32 3.62
C TRP A 300 -3.84 24.81 3.54
N VAL A 301 -5.02 24.34 3.12
CA VAL A 301 -5.25 22.90 2.90
C VAL A 301 -4.28 22.33 1.85
N LEU A 302 -3.89 23.14 0.85
CA LEU A 302 -2.93 22.74 -0.20
C LEU A 302 -1.53 22.38 0.33
N ILE A 303 -1.18 22.80 1.54
CA ILE A 303 0.13 22.49 2.15
C ILE A 303 -0.01 21.67 3.44
N LEU A 304 -1.09 21.83 4.19
CA LEU A 304 -1.32 21.09 5.43
C LEU A 304 -1.54 19.59 5.17
N VAL A 305 -2.24 19.22 4.10
CA VAL A 305 -2.46 17.81 3.75
C VAL A 305 -1.14 17.10 3.36
N PRO A 306 -0.32 17.62 2.41
CA PRO A 306 1.01 17.06 2.16
C PRO A 306 1.90 16.98 3.40
N MET A 307 1.83 17.98 4.28
CA MET A 307 2.60 18.02 5.52
C MET A 307 2.17 16.95 6.53
N ALA A 308 0.90 16.52 6.49
CA ALA A 308 0.33 15.54 7.42
C ALA A 308 0.58 14.07 7.02
N VAL A 309 1.17 13.79 5.85
CA VAL A 309 1.42 12.42 5.37
C VAL A 309 2.09 11.49 6.39
N PRO A 310 3.20 11.84 7.07
CA PRO A 310 3.81 10.94 8.05
C PRO A 310 2.88 10.63 9.24
N VAL A 311 2.03 11.56 9.64
CA VAL A 311 1.04 11.33 10.71
C VAL A 311 -0.08 10.42 10.21
N GLY A 312 -0.55 10.63 8.97
CA GLY A 312 -1.53 9.76 8.33
C GLY A 312 -1.04 8.32 8.23
N PHE A 313 0.20 8.12 7.76
CA PHE A 313 0.84 6.80 7.68
C PHE A 313 0.86 6.09 9.03
N LEU A 314 1.30 6.75 10.11
CA LEU A 314 1.34 6.14 11.44
C LEU A 314 -0.06 5.82 11.98
N ALA A 315 -1.03 6.70 11.75
CA ALA A 315 -2.39 6.49 12.21
C ALA A 315 -3.04 5.29 11.52
N GLU A 316 -2.84 5.17 10.21
CA GLU A 316 -3.31 4.03 9.42
C GLU A 316 -2.61 2.74 9.83
N TYR A 317 -1.28 2.74 9.89
CA TYR A 317 -0.48 1.59 10.31
C TYR A 317 -0.90 1.08 11.69
N ALA A 318 -1.00 1.98 12.69
CA ALA A 318 -1.44 1.62 14.03
C ALA A 318 -2.91 1.14 14.06
N GLY A 319 -3.79 1.73 13.24
CA GLY A 319 -5.18 1.32 13.12
C GLY A 319 -5.34 -0.10 12.60
N TRP A 320 -4.55 -0.47 11.59
CA TRP A 320 -4.55 -1.84 11.05
C TRP A 320 -3.91 -2.85 12.00
N LEU A 321 -2.83 -2.49 12.70
CA LEU A 321 -2.29 -3.34 13.77
C LEU A 321 -3.33 -3.57 14.88
N TRP A 322 -4.05 -2.53 15.28
CA TRP A 322 -5.14 -2.67 16.25
C TRP A 322 -6.21 -3.62 15.73
N TRP A 323 -6.64 -3.45 14.47
CA TRP A 323 -7.62 -4.33 13.83
C TRP A 323 -7.17 -5.79 13.85
N TYR A 324 -5.91 -6.07 13.51
CA TYR A 324 -5.36 -7.43 13.55
C TYR A 324 -5.44 -8.04 14.96
N GLY A 325 -4.98 -7.31 15.97
CA GLY A 325 -4.94 -7.82 17.34
C GLY A 325 -6.31 -7.87 18.04
N HIS A 326 -7.35 -7.25 17.47
CA HIS A 326 -8.72 -7.24 18.01
C HIS A 326 -9.75 -7.98 17.14
N SER A 327 -9.35 -8.41 15.94
CA SER A 327 -10.20 -9.17 15.01
C SER A 327 -9.77 -10.63 14.91
N LEU A 328 -9.21 -11.17 15.99
CA LEU A 328 -8.71 -12.55 16.06
C LEU A 328 -9.82 -13.56 15.75
N ASN A 329 -9.45 -14.63 15.05
CA ASN A 329 -10.30 -15.74 14.70
C ASN A 329 -10.17 -16.87 15.75
N ALA A 330 -11.30 -17.48 16.12
CA ALA A 330 -11.34 -18.57 17.09
C ALA A 330 -10.76 -19.89 16.54
N MET A 331 -10.62 -20.02 15.22
CA MET A 331 -10.00 -21.17 14.56
C MET A 331 -8.47 -21.17 14.62
N GLY A 332 -7.84 -20.12 15.15
CA GLY A 332 -6.40 -20.13 15.41
C GLY A 332 -6.03 -21.22 16.41
N ALA A 333 -4.93 -21.94 16.16
CA ALA A 333 -4.46 -23.01 17.04
C ALA A 333 -4.13 -22.53 18.46
N PHE A 334 -3.70 -21.28 18.59
CA PHE A 334 -3.43 -20.62 19.87
C PHE A 334 -4.41 -19.47 20.09
N THR A 335 -5.19 -19.57 21.17
CA THR A 335 -6.10 -18.49 21.56
C THR A 335 -5.34 -17.41 22.34
N LEU A 336 -5.18 -16.24 21.73
CA LEU A 336 -4.68 -15.05 22.40
C LEU A 336 -5.84 -14.15 22.85
N LYS A 337 -5.64 -13.43 23.95
CA LYS A 337 -6.53 -12.31 24.29
C LYS A 337 -6.30 -11.18 23.30
N PRO A 338 -7.32 -10.36 22.99
CA PRO A 338 -7.13 -9.17 22.19
C PRO A 338 -5.97 -8.32 22.71
N PHE A 339 -5.12 -7.87 21.80
CA PHE A 339 -3.89 -7.14 22.12
C PHE A 339 -3.59 -6.11 21.04
N MET A 340 -2.63 -5.23 21.31
CA MET A 340 -2.11 -4.30 20.32
C MET A 340 -0.74 -4.80 19.86
N PRO A 341 -0.57 -5.23 18.59
CA PRO A 341 0.75 -5.49 18.04
C PRO A 341 1.66 -4.27 18.21
N THR A 342 2.96 -4.51 18.39
CA THR A 342 3.93 -3.44 18.63
C THR A 342 3.97 -2.46 17.47
N VAL A 343 3.54 -1.22 17.72
CA VAL A 343 3.58 -0.14 16.71
C VAL A 343 5.01 0.41 16.55
N PHE A 344 5.74 0.56 17.65
CA PHE A 344 7.11 1.08 17.65
C PHE A 344 7.91 0.48 18.81
N GLY A 345 9.15 0.12 18.53
CA GLY A 345 10.08 -0.47 19.49
C GLY A 345 9.99 -1.99 19.53
N ASP A 346 10.42 -2.54 20.66
CA ASP A 346 10.41 -3.98 20.92
C ASP A 346 9.20 -4.36 21.77
N GLY A 347 8.56 -5.47 21.41
CA GLY A 347 7.49 -6.06 22.20
C GLY A 347 7.54 -7.58 22.15
N LYS A 348 6.55 -8.21 22.78
CA LYS A 348 6.48 -9.67 22.88
C LYS A 348 5.04 -10.15 22.71
N VAL A 349 4.87 -11.13 21.84
CA VAL A 349 3.60 -11.82 21.61
C VAL A 349 3.87 -13.32 21.68
N ALA A 350 3.34 -13.96 22.72
CA ALA A 350 3.66 -15.35 23.05
C ALA A 350 5.19 -15.59 23.14
N GLN A 351 5.74 -16.49 22.31
CA GLN A 351 7.17 -16.79 22.25
C GLN A 351 7.95 -15.93 21.24
N PHE A 352 7.26 -15.05 20.51
CA PHE A 352 7.88 -14.16 19.54
C PHE A 352 8.21 -12.82 20.18
N THR A 353 9.43 -12.36 19.94
CA THR A 353 9.81 -10.96 20.13
C THR A 353 9.54 -10.22 18.83
N THR A 354 8.84 -9.09 18.92
CA THR A 354 8.49 -8.25 17.77
C THR A 354 9.34 -7.00 17.79
N HIS A 355 9.99 -6.70 16.67
CA HIS A 355 10.75 -5.48 16.44
C HIS A 355 10.02 -4.63 15.40
N SER A 356 9.68 -3.38 15.71
CA SER A 356 8.92 -2.52 14.81
C SER A 356 9.51 -1.11 14.76
N TYR A 357 10.03 -0.70 13.61
CA TYR A 357 10.78 0.55 13.49
C TYR A 357 10.59 1.25 12.14
N PRO A 358 10.78 2.58 12.09
CA PRO A 358 10.74 3.34 10.86
C PRO A 358 11.82 2.87 9.87
N ALA A 359 11.44 2.84 8.60
CA ALA A 359 12.35 2.65 7.48
C ALA A 359 12.63 3.99 6.78
N ILE A 360 13.44 3.96 5.71
CA ILE A 360 13.92 5.17 5.03
C ILE A 360 12.78 6.00 4.44
N GLY A 361 11.71 5.38 3.94
CA GLY A 361 10.53 6.07 3.44
C GLY A 361 9.89 6.96 4.50
N PHE A 362 9.81 6.53 5.75
CA PHE A 362 9.29 7.37 6.85
C PHE A 362 10.22 8.52 7.21
N GLY A 363 11.53 8.31 7.18
CA GLY A 363 12.51 9.39 7.30
C GLY A 363 12.34 10.46 6.21
N LEU A 364 12.12 10.03 4.96
CA LEU A 364 11.86 10.93 3.83
C LEU A 364 10.54 11.70 3.99
N MET A 365 9.47 11.05 4.48
CA MET A 365 8.20 11.71 4.79
C MET A 365 8.35 12.78 5.88
N LEU A 366 9.11 12.51 6.94
CA LEU A 366 9.40 13.50 7.99
C LEU A 366 10.20 14.68 7.46
N ALA A 367 11.22 14.42 6.64
CA ALA A 367 12.01 15.48 5.99
C ALA A 367 11.13 16.34 5.06
N ALA A 368 10.26 15.71 4.25
CA ALA A 368 9.30 16.42 3.42
C ALA A 368 8.34 17.28 4.25
N SER A 369 7.80 16.74 5.34
CA SER A 369 6.91 17.47 6.26
C SER A 369 7.59 18.70 6.87
N ALA A 370 8.85 18.58 7.30
CA ALA A 370 9.63 19.70 7.81
C ALA A 370 9.85 20.80 6.75
N LEU A 371 10.19 20.41 5.51
CA LEU A 371 10.33 21.37 4.40
C LEU A 371 9.01 22.05 4.02
N PHE A 372 7.89 21.31 4.01
CA PHE A 372 6.56 21.88 3.81
C PHE A 372 6.19 22.88 4.92
N ALA A 373 6.49 22.56 6.18
CA ALA A 373 6.27 23.47 7.31
C ALA A 373 7.08 24.77 7.15
N LEU A 374 8.36 24.67 6.77
CA LEU A 374 9.20 25.84 6.49
C LEU A 374 8.66 26.68 5.32
N ALA A 375 8.25 26.02 4.23
CA ALA A 375 7.64 26.70 3.08
C ALA A 375 6.34 27.42 3.49
N ALA A 376 5.49 26.78 4.30
CA ALA A 376 4.26 27.34 4.81
C ALA A 376 4.51 28.60 5.67
N LEU A 377 5.48 28.56 6.58
CA LEU A 377 5.86 29.70 7.43
C LEU A 377 6.38 30.88 6.61
N ILE A 378 7.23 30.63 5.60
CA ILE A 378 7.76 31.66 4.70
C ILE A 378 6.62 32.28 3.88
N ARG A 379 5.74 31.46 3.31
CA ARG A 379 4.56 31.92 2.57
C ARG A 379 3.63 32.74 3.45
N ARG A 380 3.40 32.33 4.70
CA ARG A 380 2.59 33.07 5.69
C ARG A 380 3.17 34.46 5.94
N LYS A 381 4.48 34.55 6.15
CA LYS A 381 5.19 35.82 6.33
C LYS A 381 5.12 36.68 5.07
N GLN A 382 5.23 36.10 3.88
CA GLN A 382 5.10 36.81 2.61
C GLN A 382 3.71 37.43 2.44
N LEU A 383 2.65 36.64 2.63
CA LEU A 383 1.26 37.09 2.50
C LEU A 383 0.92 38.17 3.53
N LYS A 384 1.38 38.02 4.79
CA LYS A 384 1.18 39.04 5.84
C LYS A 384 1.80 40.39 5.47
N LEU A 385 3.00 40.42 4.90
CA LEU A 385 3.65 41.68 4.50
C LEU A 385 3.09 42.29 3.21
N ALA A 386 2.47 41.48 2.34
CA ALA A 386 1.88 41.94 1.09
C ALA A 386 0.51 42.63 1.28
N GLY A 387 -0.17 42.42 2.41
CA GLY A 387 -1.41 43.11 2.75
C GLY A 387 -2.49 42.98 1.67
N ALA A 388 -2.93 44.10 1.09
CA ALA A 388 -3.94 44.12 0.03
C ALA A 388 -3.50 43.35 -1.23
N GLU A 389 -2.22 43.42 -1.61
CA GLU A 389 -1.66 42.79 -2.83
C GLU A 389 -1.63 41.26 -2.76
N ALA A 390 -1.75 40.67 -1.55
CA ALA A 390 -1.72 39.22 -1.35
C ALA A 390 -2.83 38.46 -2.10
N ALA A 391 -3.90 39.15 -2.55
CA ALA A 391 -4.99 38.53 -3.30
C ALA A 391 -4.60 38.20 -4.75
N ALA A 392 -3.61 38.93 -5.29
CA ALA A 392 -3.07 38.70 -6.64
C ALA A 392 -1.93 37.66 -6.65
N MET A 393 -1.39 37.33 -5.47
CA MET A 393 -0.31 36.34 -5.27
C MET A 393 -0.84 34.90 -5.21
#